data_AF-A0A0G9MYQ0-F1
#
_entry.id   AF-A0A0G9MYQ0-F1
#
_cell.length_a   1.000
_cell.length_b   1.000
_cell.length_c   1.000
_cell.angle_alpha   90.00
_cell.angle_beta   90.00
_cell.angle_gamma   90.00
#
_symmetry.space_group_name_H-M   'P 1'
#
loop_
_entity.id
_entity.type
_entity.pdbx_description
1 polymer ?
#
loop_
_entity_poly.entity_id
_entity_poly.type
_entity_poly.pdbx_seq_one_letter_code
_entity_poly.pdbx_strand_id
1 'polypeptide(L)'
;MTRTILTYGVLAGIALEALFLGTMTLGLGHGTLAMAVGFLSMIAGMGFVFAGVKRYRDEQLGGVIRFLPAWGLGTAMALIAALFYVAGWEAYLAATGYAYVDAIVAMGYPDYGDPLSRLPMTFMEISPVVLLVPLISALLLKNSRFLPARPAA
;
A
#
# COMPACT_ATOMS: atom_id res chain seq x y z
N MET A 1 -0.35 -7.98 18.67
CA MET A 1 0.10 -6.85 17.82
C MET A 1 0.92 -7.30 16.61
N THR A 2 2.11 -7.90 16.78
CA THR A 2 3.01 -8.30 15.66
C THR A 2 2.33 -9.18 14.61
N ARG A 3 1.59 -10.21 15.04
CA ARG A 3 0.82 -11.07 14.11
C ARG A 3 -0.15 -10.26 13.26
N THR A 4 -0.88 -9.31 13.85
CA THR A 4 -1.79 -8.43 13.11
C THR A 4 -1.04 -7.58 12.10
N ILE A 5 0.11 -7.01 12.49
CA ILE A 5 0.94 -6.21 11.59
C ILE A 5 1.38 -7.04 10.38
N LEU A 6 1.95 -8.22 10.62
CA LEU A 6 2.44 -9.08 9.54
C LEU A 6 1.31 -9.56 8.63
N THR A 7 0.20 -10.06 9.20
CA THR A 7 -0.93 -10.58 8.42
C THR A 7 -1.54 -9.50 7.53
N TYR A 8 -1.89 -8.35 8.10
CA TYR A 8 -2.57 -7.30 7.33
C TYR A 8 -1.63 -6.49 6.45
N GLY A 9 -0.35 -6.35 6.83
CA GLY A 9 0.67 -5.76 5.97
C GLY A 9 0.92 -6.60 4.72
N VAL A 10 1.05 -7.93 4.87
CA VAL A 10 1.20 -8.85 3.73
C VAL A 10 -0.06 -8.90 2.87
N LEU A 11 -1.26 -8.92 3.46
CA LEU A 11 -2.51 -8.87 2.70
C LEU A 11 -2.63 -7.57 1.89
N ALA A 12 -2.27 -6.43 2.48
CA ALA A 12 -2.23 -5.15 1.78
C ALA A 12 -1.21 -5.19 0.63
N GLY A 13 -0.01 -5.71 0.86
CA GLY A 13 1.03 -5.89 -0.16
C GLY A 13 0.57 -6.75 -1.33
N ILE A 14 0.04 -7.95 -1.05
CA ILE A 14 -0.49 -8.85 -2.09
C ILE A 14 -1.63 -8.19 -2.88
N ALA A 15 -2.51 -7.45 -2.20
CA ALA A 15 -3.60 -6.75 -2.86
C ALA A 15 -3.10 -5.64 -3.79
N LEU A 16 -2.06 -4.88 -3.38
CA LEU A 16 -1.39 -3.91 -4.24
C LEU A 16 -0.82 -4.58 -5.49
N GLU A 17 -0.09 -5.69 -5.32
CA GLU A 17 0.49 -6.43 -6.45
C GLU A 17 -0.55 -6.98 -7.40
N ALA A 18 -1.60 -7.59 -6.88
CA ALA A 18 -2.67 -8.16 -7.69
C ALA A 18 -3.37 -7.08 -8.53
N LEU A 19 -3.65 -5.93 -7.94
CA LEU A 19 -4.28 -4.82 -8.65
C LEU A 19 -3.33 -4.17 -9.65
N PHE A 20 -2.05 -3.99 -9.29
CA PHE A 20 -1.01 -3.46 -10.17
C PHE A 20 -0.79 -4.33 -11.41
N LEU A 21 -0.63 -5.64 -11.23
CA LEU A 21 -0.51 -6.58 -12.35
C LEU A 21 -1.78 -6.58 -13.21
N GLY A 22 -2.95 -6.48 -12.58
CA GLY A 22 -4.23 -6.35 -13.28
C GLY A 22 -4.28 -5.14 -14.22
N THR A 23 -3.83 -3.98 -13.78
CA THR A 23 -3.86 -2.76 -14.62
C THR A 23 -2.84 -2.82 -15.75
N MET A 24 -1.67 -3.42 -15.50
CA MET A 24 -0.63 -3.63 -16.52
C MET A 24 -1.07 -4.62 -17.61
N THR A 25 -1.65 -5.75 -17.21
CA THR A 25 -2.14 -6.78 -18.15
C THR A 25 -3.32 -6.31 -19.01
N LEU A 26 -4.15 -5.42 -18.48
CA LEU A 26 -5.26 -4.81 -19.22
C LEU A 26 -4.83 -3.65 -20.15
N GLY A 27 -3.54 -3.31 -20.18
CA GLY A 27 -3.01 -2.26 -21.06
C GLY A 27 -3.50 -0.86 -20.69
N LEU A 28 -3.95 -0.64 -19.44
CA LEU A 28 -4.43 0.66 -18.97
C LEU A 28 -3.28 1.64 -18.67
N GLY A 29 -2.13 1.50 -19.33
CA GLY A 29 -0.83 2.02 -18.89
C GLY A 29 -0.47 3.45 -19.30
N HIS A 30 -1.35 4.21 -19.96
CA HIS A 30 -1.00 5.55 -20.45
C HIS A 30 -2.11 6.59 -20.25
N GLY A 31 -1.70 7.82 -19.91
CA GLY A 31 -2.57 8.99 -19.78
C GLY A 31 -3.22 9.15 -18.40
N THR A 32 -4.07 10.18 -18.27
CA THR A 32 -4.70 10.57 -16.99
C THR A 32 -5.51 9.44 -16.35
N LEU A 33 -6.17 8.62 -17.17
CA LEU A 33 -6.94 7.46 -16.69
C LEU A 33 -6.03 6.42 -16.03
N ALA A 34 -4.86 6.16 -16.62
CA ALA A 34 -3.87 5.22 -16.08
C ALA A 34 -3.41 5.64 -14.69
N MET A 35 -3.05 6.93 -14.53
CA MET A 35 -2.65 7.48 -13.25
C MET A 35 -3.76 7.39 -12.21
N ALA A 36 -5.00 7.76 -12.58
CA ALA A 36 -6.14 7.68 -11.68
C ALA A 36 -6.41 6.24 -11.23
N VAL A 37 -6.38 5.29 -12.16
CA VAL A 37 -6.54 3.86 -11.87
C VAL A 37 -5.40 3.35 -10.98
N GLY A 38 -4.16 3.78 -11.23
CA GLY A 38 -3.00 3.48 -10.40
C GLY A 38 -3.22 3.91 -8.94
N PHE A 39 -3.50 5.19 -8.70
CA PHE A 39 -3.75 5.69 -7.34
C PHE A 39 -4.98 5.06 -6.68
N LEU A 40 -6.07 4.84 -7.43
CA LEU A 40 -7.26 4.18 -6.89
C LEU A 40 -6.96 2.73 -6.48
N SER A 41 -6.15 2.02 -7.26
CA SER A 41 -5.71 0.67 -6.91
C SER A 41 -4.84 0.65 -5.66
N MET A 42 -3.97 1.65 -5.47
CA MET A 42 -3.16 1.79 -4.27
C MET A 42 -4.02 2.00 -3.03
N ILE A 43 -5.01 2.89 -3.11
CA ILE A 43 -5.96 3.15 -2.01
C ILE A 43 -6.78 1.89 -1.71
N ALA A 44 -7.25 1.19 -2.74
CA ALA A 44 -8.02 -0.04 -2.60
C ALA A 44 -7.21 -1.15 -1.91
N GLY A 45 -5.96 -1.39 -2.34
CA GLY A 45 -5.05 -2.36 -1.71
C GLY A 45 -4.75 -2.02 -0.25
N MET A 46 -4.63 -0.74 0.07
CA MET A 46 -4.41 -0.26 1.44
C MET A 46 -5.64 -0.41 2.36
N GLY A 47 -6.80 -0.83 1.84
CA GLY A 47 -7.99 -1.13 2.65
C GLY A 47 -7.73 -2.19 3.73
N PHE A 48 -6.80 -3.12 3.49
CA PHE A 48 -6.38 -4.10 4.50
C PHE A 48 -5.67 -3.46 5.70
N VAL A 49 -4.99 -2.32 5.54
CA VAL A 49 -4.40 -1.59 6.67
C VAL A 49 -5.49 -1.08 7.60
N PHE A 50 -6.54 -0.45 7.05
CA PHE A 50 -7.69 -0.01 7.82
C PHE A 50 -8.37 -1.19 8.54
N ALA A 51 -8.60 -2.29 7.82
CA ALA A 51 -9.19 -3.51 8.37
C ALA A 51 -8.35 -4.09 9.52
N GLY A 52 -7.02 -4.08 9.39
CA GLY A 52 -6.08 -4.53 10.41
C GLY A 52 -6.14 -3.69 11.69
N VAL A 53 -6.16 -2.34 11.55
CA VAL A 53 -6.30 -1.44 12.71
C VAL A 53 -7.63 -1.66 13.41
N LYS A 54 -8.72 -1.77 12.64
CA LYS A 54 -10.06 -2.02 13.18
C LYS A 54 -10.13 -3.35 13.92
N ARG A 55 -9.61 -4.44 13.33
CA ARG A 55 -9.60 -5.76 13.96
C ARG A 55 -8.80 -5.75 15.27
N TYR A 56 -7.64 -5.09 15.28
CA TYR A 56 -6.84 -4.96 16.50
C TYR A 56 -7.60 -4.22 17.60
N ARG A 57 -8.23 -3.08 17.26
CA ARG A 57 -9.07 -2.31 18.18
C ARG A 57 -10.21 -3.17 18.75
N ASP A 58 -10.93 -3.88 17.88
CA ASP A 58 -12.16 -4.58 18.27
C ASP A 58 -11.87 -5.86 19.06
N GLU A 59 -10.95 -6.71 18.58
CA GLU A 59 -10.71 -8.03 19.16
C GLU A 59 -9.70 -8.01 20.31
N GLN A 60 -8.68 -7.15 20.25
CA GLN A 60 -7.59 -7.14 21.24
C GLN A 60 -7.72 -6.01 22.27
N LEU A 61 -8.46 -4.93 21.98
CA LEU A 61 -8.60 -3.77 22.87
C LEU A 61 -10.05 -3.49 23.31
N GLY A 62 -11.01 -4.36 22.98
CA GLY A 62 -12.40 -4.20 23.41
C GLY A 62 -13.13 -3.01 22.77
N GLY A 63 -12.72 -2.60 21.56
CA GLY A 63 -13.42 -1.57 20.77
C GLY A 63 -12.92 -0.14 20.97
N VAL A 64 -11.91 0.09 21.80
CA VAL A 64 -11.33 1.43 22.04
C VAL A 64 -9.83 1.43 21.77
N ILE A 65 -9.35 2.36 20.95
CA ILE A 65 -7.92 2.53 20.66
C ILE A 65 -7.57 4.02 20.70
N ARG A 66 -6.38 4.36 21.21
CA ARG A 66 -5.86 5.73 21.18
C ARG A 66 -5.24 6.03 19.80
N PHE A 67 -5.14 7.32 19.46
CA PHE A 67 -4.61 7.75 18.16
C PHE A 67 -3.18 7.21 17.88
N LEU A 68 -2.23 7.39 18.79
CA LEU A 68 -0.83 7.00 18.57
C LEU A 68 -0.66 5.48 18.35
N PRO A 69 -1.24 4.58 19.18
CA PRO A 69 -1.22 3.15 18.90
C PRO A 69 -1.88 2.78 17.56
N ALA A 70 -3.00 3.41 17.21
CA ALA A 70 -3.68 3.15 15.94
C ALA A 70 -2.82 3.57 14.73
N TRP A 71 -2.21 4.75 14.81
CA TRP A 71 -1.33 5.29 13.78
C TRP A 71 -0.07 4.43 13.63
N GLY A 72 0.63 4.13 14.72
CA GLY A 72 1.84 3.29 14.68
C GLY A 72 1.57 1.88 14.16
N LEU A 73 0.44 1.27 14.54
CA LEU A 73 0.00 -0.01 14.00
C LEU A 73 -0.25 0.08 12.49
N GLY A 74 -1.00 1.10 12.05
CA GLY A 74 -1.29 1.34 10.64
C GLY A 74 -0.03 1.57 9.81
N THR A 75 0.89 2.40 10.29
CA THR A 75 2.14 2.72 9.61
C THR A 75 3.03 1.48 9.49
N ALA A 76 3.14 0.65 10.52
CA ALA A 76 3.90 -0.60 10.44
C ALA A 76 3.36 -1.54 9.34
N MET A 77 2.03 -1.65 9.20
CA MET A 77 1.42 -2.44 8.13
C MET A 77 1.64 -1.82 6.74
N ALA A 78 1.49 -0.50 6.63
CA ALA A 78 1.67 0.22 5.37
C ALA A 78 3.12 0.19 4.87
N LEU A 79 4.12 0.19 5.77
CA LEU A 79 5.52 0.01 5.40
C LEU A 79 5.79 -1.39 4.83
N ILE A 80 5.18 -2.44 5.40
CA ILE A 80 5.26 -3.79 4.82
C ILE A 80 4.64 -3.79 3.42
N ALA A 81 3.47 -3.18 3.25
CA ALA A 81 2.82 -3.07 1.95
C ALA A 81 3.67 -2.31 0.92
N ALA A 82 4.38 -1.25 1.33
CA ALA A 82 5.31 -0.51 0.48
C ALA A 82 6.50 -1.35 0.00
N LEU A 83 7.01 -2.25 0.85
CA LEU A 83 8.07 -3.18 0.45
C LEU A 83 7.60 -4.15 -0.62
N PHE A 84 6.35 -4.64 -0.51
CA PHE A 84 5.75 -5.46 -1.56
C PHE A 84 5.64 -4.67 -2.86
N TYR A 85 5.12 -3.44 -2.82
CA TYR A 85 5.00 -2.57 -3.98
C TYR A 85 6.32 -2.35 -4.74
N VAL A 86 7.39 -2.03 -4.02
CA VAL A 86 8.72 -1.85 -4.62
C VAL A 86 9.25 -3.17 -5.19
N ALA A 87 9.12 -4.27 -4.45
CA ALA A 87 9.55 -5.59 -4.92
C ALA A 87 8.75 -6.06 -6.13
N GLY A 88 7.46 -5.76 -6.18
CA GLY A 88 6.54 -6.04 -7.26
C GLY A 88 6.89 -5.32 -8.55
N TRP A 89 7.18 -4.02 -8.43
CA TRP A 89 7.68 -3.23 -9.55
C TRP A 89 8.98 -3.82 -10.13
N GLU A 90 9.97 -4.12 -9.30
CA GLU A 90 11.22 -4.74 -9.77
C GLU A 90 11.00 -6.14 -10.36
N ALA A 91 10.09 -6.94 -9.78
CA ALA A 91 9.74 -8.25 -10.31
C ALA A 91 9.06 -8.13 -11.69
N TYR A 92 8.19 -7.14 -11.89
CA TYR A 92 7.59 -6.83 -13.18
C TYR A 92 8.65 -6.41 -14.22
N LEU A 93 9.57 -5.52 -13.84
CA LEU A 93 10.69 -5.12 -14.72
C LEU A 93 11.55 -6.33 -15.11
N ALA A 94 11.92 -7.17 -14.15
CA ALA A 94 12.70 -8.38 -14.42
C ALA A 94 11.94 -9.36 -15.33
N ALA A 95 10.65 -9.58 -15.08
CA ALA A 95 9.81 -10.49 -15.85
C ALA A 95 9.58 -10.01 -17.30
N THR A 96 9.66 -8.70 -17.55
CA THR A 96 9.51 -8.09 -18.88
C THR A 96 10.85 -7.81 -19.56
N GLY A 97 11.96 -8.30 -19.00
CA GLY A 97 13.30 -8.10 -19.56
C GLY A 97 13.76 -6.64 -19.56
N TYR A 98 13.28 -5.84 -18.61
CA TYR A 98 13.59 -4.42 -18.44
C TYR A 98 13.19 -3.51 -19.62
N ALA A 99 12.32 -3.97 -20.51
CA ALA A 99 11.88 -3.21 -21.69
C ALA A 99 11.33 -1.81 -21.34
N TYR A 100 10.66 -1.66 -20.19
CA TYR A 100 10.20 -0.37 -19.69
C TYR A 100 11.35 0.56 -19.30
N VAL A 101 12.39 0.03 -18.62
CA VAL A 101 13.59 0.80 -18.25
C VAL A 101 14.29 1.29 -19.50
N ASP A 102 14.51 0.41 -20.49
CA ASP A 102 15.16 0.76 -21.75
C ASP A 102 14.40 1.88 -22.48
N ALA A 103 13.06 1.81 -22.49
CA ALA A 103 12.21 2.85 -23.07
C ALA A 103 12.37 4.19 -22.35
N ILE A 104 12.37 4.21 -21.02
CA ILE A 104 12.52 5.44 -20.22
C ILE A 104 13.93 6.04 -20.38
N VAL A 105 14.97 5.21 -20.42
CA VAL A 105 16.35 5.65 -20.67
C VAL A 105 16.47 6.27 -22.06
N ALA A 106 15.86 5.66 -23.08
CA ALA A 106 15.82 6.20 -24.44
C ALA A 106 15.06 7.53 -24.54
N MET A 107 14.09 7.79 -23.65
CA MET A 107 13.38 9.07 -23.54
C MET A 107 14.19 10.18 -22.85
N GLY A 108 15.43 9.90 -22.42
CA GLY A 108 16.33 10.90 -21.84
C GLY A 108 16.47 10.88 -20.32
N TYR A 109 16.07 9.79 -19.65
CA TYR A 109 16.20 9.61 -18.20
C TYR A 109 17.17 8.47 -17.85
N PRO A 110 18.48 8.65 -18.06
CA PRO A 110 19.47 7.59 -17.89
C PRO A 110 19.56 7.06 -16.45
N ASP A 111 19.28 7.92 -15.46
CA ASP A 111 19.31 7.55 -14.04
C ASP A 111 18.29 6.45 -13.69
N TYR A 112 17.20 6.31 -14.47
CA TYR A 112 16.22 5.24 -14.26
C TYR A 112 16.81 3.84 -14.52
N GLY A 113 17.91 3.76 -15.27
CA GLY A 113 18.67 2.52 -15.50
C GLY A 113 19.34 1.97 -14.24
N ASP A 114 19.64 2.83 -13.26
CA ASP A 114 20.27 2.44 -12.00
C ASP A 114 19.23 2.03 -10.93
N PRO A 115 19.27 0.79 -10.40
CA PRO A 115 18.46 0.36 -9.25
C PRO A 115 18.47 1.34 -8.07
N LEU A 116 19.63 1.95 -7.77
CA LEU A 116 19.77 2.85 -6.61
C LEU A 116 18.97 4.14 -6.77
N SER A 117 18.69 4.55 -7.99
CA SER A 117 17.89 5.74 -8.31
C SER A 117 16.41 5.41 -8.46
N ARG A 118 16.07 4.28 -9.10
CA ARG A 118 14.65 3.91 -9.31
C ARG A 118 13.95 3.41 -8.06
N LEU A 119 14.62 2.65 -7.19
CA LEU A 119 13.97 2.09 -6.00
C LEU A 119 13.41 3.17 -5.07
N PRO A 120 14.17 4.24 -4.73
CA PRO A 120 13.62 5.37 -3.97
C PRO A 120 12.52 6.12 -4.73
N MET A 121 12.60 6.22 -6.05
CA MET A 121 11.57 6.86 -6.87
C MET A 121 10.23 6.10 -6.78
N THR A 122 10.24 4.78 -6.95
CA THR A 122 9.07 3.91 -6.78
C THR A 122 8.52 3.96 -5.36
N PHE A 123 9.39 4.02 -4.35
CA PHE A 123 8.96 4.19 -2.97
C PHE A 123 8.27 5.55 -2.75
N MET A 124 8.83 6.62 -3.33
CA MET A 124 8.24 7.96 -3.25
C MET A 124 6.89 8.05 -3.95
N GLU A 125 6.67 7.27 -5.02
CA GLU A 125 5.38 7.17 -5.71
C GLU A 125 4.25 6.67 -4.79
N ILE A 126 4.49 5.59 -4.05
CA ILE A 126 3.49 5.02 -3.12
C ILE A 126 3.40 5.79 -1.79
N SER A 127 4.44 6.56 -1.44
CA SER A 127 4.55 7.25 -0.15
C SER A 127 3.34 8.10 0.26
N PRO A 128 2.63 8.83 -0.63
CA PRO A 128 1.47 9.62 -0.22
C PRO A 128 0.37 8.73 0.36
N VAL A 129 0.14 7.55 -0.23
CA VAL A 129 -0.89 6.59 0.21
C VAL A 129 -0.46 5.91 1.51
N VAL A 130 0.81 5.52 1.61
CA VAL A 130 1.40 4.86 2.80
C VAL A 130 1.38 5.78 4.02
N LEU A 131 1.48 7.10 3.84
CA LEU A 131 1.38 8.06 4.93
C LEU A 131 -0.09 8.42 5.25
N LEU A 132 -0.92 8.61 4.22
CA LEU A 132 -2.29 9.08 4.36
C LEU A 132 -3.22 8.04 4.99
N VAL A 133 -3.16 6.79 4.54
CA VAL A 133 -4.13 5.76 4.97
C VAL A 133 -4.01 5.40 6.45
N PRO A 134 -2.81 5.20 7.02
CA PRO A 134 -2.67 5.02 8.47
C PRO A 134 -3.18 6.20 9.29
N LEU A 135 -2.94 7.43 8.81
CA LEU A 135 -3.39 8.65 9.48
C LEU A 135 -4.93 8.72 9.52
N ILE A 136 -5.58 8.53 8.36
CA ILE A 136 -7.04 8.49 8.25
C ILE A 136 -7.61 7.37 9.12
N SER A 137 -7.02 6.17 9.04
CA SER A 137 -7.45 5.02 9.85
C SER A 137 -7.40 5.32 11.35
N ALA A 138 -6.31 5.93 11.82
CA ALA A 138 -6.16 6.31 13.22
C ALA A 138 -7.14 7.40 13.65
N LEU A 139 -7.37 8.41 12.80
CA LEU A 139 -8.33 9.50 13.07
C LEU A 139 -9.77 9.00 13.17
N LEU A 140 -10.15 8.07 12.30
CA LEU A 140 -11.48 7.48 12.29
C LEU A 140 -11.69 6.49 13.44
N LEU A 141 -10.76 5.55 13.63
CA LEU A 141 -10.94 4.43 14.56
C LEU A 141 -10.68 4.79 16.02
N LYS A 142 -10.03 5.93 16.31
CA LYS A 142 -9.94 6.46 17.68
C LYS A 142 -11.32 6.81 18.26
N ASN A 143 -12.30 7.09 17.41
CA ASN A 143 -13.68 7.32 17.84
C ASN A 143 -14.40 5.97 17.96
N SER A 144 -14.70 5.53 19.19
CA SER A 144 -15.37 4.24 19.43
C SER A 144 -16.80 4.16 18.87
N ARG A 145 -17.41 5.31 18.58
CA ARG A 145 -18.73 5.37 17.89
C ARG A 145 -18.62 5.09 16.39
N PHE A 146 -17.43 5.23 15.81
CA PHE A 146 -17.20 4.95 14.40
C PHE A 146 -16.96 3.45 14.21
N LEU A 147 -17.92 2.79 13.55
CA LEU A 147 -17.97 1.32 13.37
C LEU A 147 -17.79 0.57 14.69
N PRO A 148 -18.73 0.67 15.64
CA PRO A 148 -18.57 0.10 16.98
C PRO A 148 -18.33 -1.42 16.95
N ALA A 149 -17.52 -1.91 17.89
CA ALA A 149 -17.29 -3.34 18.05
C ALA A 149 -18.62 -4.03 18.37
N ARG A 150 -18.95 -5.09 17.64
CA ARG A 150 -20.11 -5.92 17.96
C ARG A 150 -19.76 -6.82 19.13
N PRO A 151 -20.67 -7.02 20.11
CA PRO A 151 -20.50 -8.05 21.12
C PRO A 151 -20.27 -9.40 20.42
N ALA A 152 -19.29 -10.18 20.89
CA ALA A 152 -19.20 -11.57 20.50
C ALA A 152 -20.51 -12.26 20.92
N ALA A 153 -21.21 -12.85 19.95
CA ALA A 153 -22.43 -13.61 20.18
C ALA A 153 -22.12 -14.92 20.93
#